data_AF-A0A943SM25-F1
#
_entry.id   AF-A0A943SM25-F1
#
_cell.length_a   1.000
_cell.length_b   1.000
_cell.length_c   1.000
_cell.angle_alpha   90.00
_cell.angle_beta   90.00
_cell.angle_gamma   90.00
#
_symmetry.space_group_name_H-M   'P 1'
#
loop_
_entity.id
_entity.type
_entity.pdbx_description
1 polymer ?
#
loop_
_entity_poly.entity_id
_entity_poly.type
_entity_poly.pdbx_seq_one_letter_code
_entity_poly.pdbx_strand_id
1 'polypeptide(L)'
;MKNLQEKIEKELRAIAFQNPANYLERYTDENGEMHWRPKAFEKLTPRAKRAVERIEIKKDGSVEYKMFSKFKAFEMLQKLHPAEGEAQNTELSEGDRELLRKVSRRCERED
;
A
#
# COMPACT_ATOMS: atom_id res chain seq x y z
N MET A 1 -23.41 -4.65 -2.13
CA MET A 1 -22.37 -5.12 -1.20
C MET A 1 -21.37 -6.07 -1.87
N LYS A 2 -21.79 -7.16 -2.56
CA LYS A 2 -20.86 -8.10 -3.24
C LYS A 2 -19.84 -7.41 -4.18
N ASN A 3 -20.29 -6.45 -5.00
CA ASN A 3 -19.41 -5.69 -5.90
C ASN A 3 -18.32 -4.87 -5.16
N LEU A 4 -18.66 -4.25 -4.02
CA LEU A 4 -17.69 -3.44 -3.28
C LEU A 4 -16.60 -4.31 -2.64
N GLN A 5 -16.97 -5.45 -2.08
CA GLN A 5 -16.01 -6.40 -1.52
C GLN A 5 -15.04 -6.93 -2.58
N GLU A 6 -15.54 -7.36 -3.74
CA GLU A 6 -14.71 -7.81 -4.86
C GLU A 6 -13.76 -6.72 -5.37
N LYS A 7 -14.23 -5.46 -5.45
CA LYS A 7 -13.40 -4.30 -5.79
C LYS A 7 -12.30 -4.06 -4.74
N ILE A 8 -12.64 -4.14 -3.45
CA ILE A 8 -11.66 -3.99 -2.35
C ILE A 8 -10.59 -5.08 -2.41
N GLU A 9 -10.99 -6.33 -2.61
CA GLU A 9 -10.06 -7.47 -2.71
C GLU A 9 -9.12 -7.35 -3.90
N LYS A 10 -9.64 -6.91 -5.05
CA LYS A 10 -8.83 -6.65 -6.26
C LYS A 10 -7.76 -5.60 -6.00
N GLU A 11 -8.09 -4.53 -5.28
CA GLU A 11 -7.13 -3.48 -4.91
C GLU A 11 -6.12 -3.96 -3.87
N LEU A 12 -6.52 -4.73 -2.85
CA LEU A 12 -5.58 -5.32 -1.89
C LEU A 12 -4.61 -6.29 -2.56
N ARG A 13 -5.08 -7.13 -3.49
CA ARG A 13 -4.22 -7.98 -4.33
C ARG A 13 -3.26 -7.14 -5.17
N ALA A 14 -3.74 -6.04 -5.73
CA ALA A 14 -2.88 -5.13 -6.49
C ALA A 14 -1.74 -4.56 -5.64
N ILE A 15 -1.98 -4.26 -4.37
CA ILE A 15 -0.94 -3.77 -3.43
C ILE A 15 0.02 -4.91 -3.05
N ALA A 16 -0.52 -6.08 -2.68
CA ALA A 16 0.27 -7.22 -2.23
C ALA A 16 1.27 -7.73 -3.29
N PHE A 17 0.88 -7.72 -4.57
CA PHE A 17 1.67 -8.31 -5.66
C PHE A 17 2.40 -7.30 -6.56
N GLN A 18 2.59 -6.05 -6.13
CA GLN A 18 3.30 -5.04 -6.93
C GLN A 18 4.82 -5.28 -7.06
N ASN A 19 5.43 -4.88 -8.19
CA ASN A 19 6.88 -4.94 -8.36
C ASN A 19 7.60 -3.87 -7.49
N PRO A 20 8.65 -4.20 -6.69
CA PRO A 20 9.43 -3.23 -5.92
C PRO A 20 10.00 -2.06 -6.74
N ALA A 21 10.31 -2.27 -8.03
CA ALA A 21 10.78 -1.23 -8.94
C ALA A 21 9.76 -0.08 -9.14
N ASN A 22 8.49 -0.28 -8.77
CA ASN A 22 7.49 0.79 -8.76
C ASN A 22 7.73 1.83 -7.65
N TYR A 23 8.50 1.49 -6.62
CA TYR A 23 8.69 2.27 -5.41
C TYR A 23 10.14 2.64 -5.13
N LEU A 24 11.08 1.85 -5.65
CA LEU A 24 12.50 2.03 -5.44
C LEU A 24 13.19 2.44 -6.74
N GLU A 25 14.13 3.37 -6.65
CA GLU A 25 15.08 3.71 -7.70
C GLU A 25 16.51 3.41 -7.24
N ARG A 26 17.38 3.09 -8.19
CA ARG A 26 18.81 2.97 -7.93
C ARG A 26 19.42 4.37 -7.94
N TYR A 27 20.37 4.61 -7.05
CA TYR A 27 21.22 5.78 -7.10
C TYR A 27 22.65 5.36 -6.82
N THR A 28 23.59 6.16 -7.34
CA THR A 28 25.01 6.02 -7.04
C THR A 28 25.36 7.06 -6.01
N ASP A 29 26.02 6.65 -4.93
CA ASP A 29 26.49 7.58 -3.91
C ASP A 29 27.81 8.27 -4.32
N GLU A 30 28.34 9.12 -3.45
CA GLU A 30 29.58 9.87 -3.67
C GLU A 30 30.81 8.96 -3.78
N ASN A 31 30.73 7.73 -3.29
CA ASN A 31 31.80 6.72 -3.35
C ASN A 31 31.71 5.85 -4.61
N GLY A 32 30.71 6.06 -5.47
CA GLY A 32 30.49 5.25 -6.66
C GLY A 32 29.72 3.95 -6.41
N GLU A 33 29.20 3.72 -5.20
CA GLU A 33 28.45 2.52 -4.84
C GLU A 33 26.96 2.65 -5.23
N MET A 34 26.37 1.55 -5.72
CA MET A 34 24.96 1.53 -6.10
C MET A 34 24.06 1.10 -4.94
N HIS A 35 23.14 1.99 -4.58
CA HIS A 35 22.16 1.80 -3.52
C HIS A 35 20.73 1.87 -4.05
N TRP A 36 19.78 1.38 -3.26
CA TRP A 36 18.35 1.55 -3.51
C TRP A 36 17.78 2.59 -2.57
N ARG A 37 16.95 3.49 -3.09
CA ARG A 37 16.17 4.44 -2.28
C ARG A 37 14.71 4.50 -2.73
N PRO A 38 13.79 4.97 -1.87
CA PRO A 38 12.46 5.32 -2.30
C PRO A 38 12.47 6.36 -3.43
N LYS A 39 11.62 6.18 -4.43
CA LYS A 39 11.37 7.19 -5.48
C LYS A 39 10.76 8.43 -4.85
N ALA A 40 10.93 9.59 -5.48
CA ALA A 40 10.11 10.75 -5.13
C ALA A 40 8.62 10.45 -5.39
N PHE A 41 7.71 11.02 -4.57
CA PHE A 41 6.27 10.75 -4.67
C PHE A 41 5.73 11.07 -6.06
N GLU A 42 6.21 12.16 -6.68
CA GLU A 42 5.81 12.63 -8.00
C GLU A 42 6.12 11.60 -9.09
N LYS A 43 7.23 10.86 -8.93
CA LYS A 43 7.72 9.83 -9.86
C LYS A 43 7.02 8.47 -9.70
N LEU A 44 6.20 8.29 -8.67
CA LEU A 44 5.41 7.08 -8.51
C LEU A 44 4.31 7.03 -9.59
N THR A 45 4.10 5.83 -10.15
CA THR A 45 2.94 5.61 -11.03
C THR A 45 1.64 5.88 -10.26
N PRO A 46 0.53 6.24 -10.93
CA PRO A 46 -0.75 6.42 -10.25
C PRO A 46 -1.15 5.20 -9.41
N ARG A 47 -0.84 3.99 -9.91
CA ARG A 47 -1.07 2.72 -9.22
C ARG A 47 -0.16 2.52 -8.00
N ALA A 48 1.05 3.07 -8.01
CA ALA A 48 1.97 3.02 -6.87
C ALA A 48 1.54 4.01 -5.76
N LYS A 49 1.12 5.22 -6.13
CA LYS A 49 0.62 6.24 -5.19
C LYS A 49 -0.56 5.74 -4.34
N ARG A 50 -1.36 4.84 -4.90
CA ARG A 50 -2.49 4.16 -4.22
C ARG A 50 -2.10 3.34 -2.98
N ALA A 51 -0.85 2.89 -2.88
CA ALA A 51 -0.36 2.12 -1.74
C ALA A 51 0.29 3.00 -0.65
N VAL A 52 0.19 4.33 -0.77
CA VAL A 52 0.74 5.28 0.21
C VAL A 52 -0.20 5.43 1.41
N GLU A 53 0.31 5.08 2.60
CA GLU A 53 -0.34 5.22 3.90
C GLU A 53 -0.34 6.67 4.39
N ARG A 54 0.80 7.36 4.29
CA ARG A 54 0.94 8.74 4.78
C ARG A 54 1.90 9.52 3.91
N ILE A 55 1.65 10.82 3.75
CA ILE A 55 2.57 11.78 3.14
C ILE A 55 2.88 12.84 4.20
N GLU A 56 4.15 13.13 4.41
CA GLU A 56 4.65 14.20 5.27
C GLU A 56 5.47 15.16 4.41
N ILE A 57 5.09 16.44 4.44
CA ILE A 57 5.83 17.51 3.77
C ILE A 57 6.66 18.21 4.85
N LYS A 58 7.98 18.13 4.73
CA LYS A 58 8.92 18.76 5.67
C LYS A 58 9.10 20.25 5.37
N LYS A 59 9.64 20.98 6.34
CA LYS A 59 9.86 22.44 6.26
C LYS A 59 10.82 22.86 5.16
N ASP A 60 11.75 21.98 4.78
CA ASP A 60 12.68 22.16 3.66
C ASP A 60 12.04 21.87 2.29
N GLY A 61 10.74 21.56 2.26
CA GLY A 61 10.00 21.20 1.05
C GLY A 61 10.17 19.75 0.63
N SER A 62 10.95 18.94 1.36
CA SER A 62 11.07 17.51 1.07
C SER A 62 9.79 16.75 1.43
N VAL A 63 9.51 15.69 0.68
CA VAL A 63 8.33 14.85 0.85
C VAL A 63 8.78 13.45 1.30
N GLU A 64 8.33 13.03 2.47
CA GLU A 64 8.43 11.65 2.93
C GLU A 64 7.08 10.97 2.85
N TYR A 65 7.08 9.67 2.53
CA TYR A 65 5.85 8.91 2.51
C TYR A 65 6.04 7.53 3.12
N LYS A 66 5.03 7.08 3.84
CA LYS A 66 4.94 5.73 4.41
C LYS A 66 4.09 4.87 3.48
N MET A 67 4.63 3.74 3.05
CA MET A 67 3.92 2.77 2.19
C MET A 67 3.21 1.72 3.04
N PHE A 68 2.03 1.30 2.63
CA PHE A 68 1.48 0.04 3.11
C PHE A 68 2.36 -1.12 2.62
N SER A 69 2.80 -1.99 3.53
CA SER A 69 3.66 -3.11 3.15
C SER A 69 2.84 -4.16 2.36
N LYS A 70 3.51 -4.86 1.44
CA LYS A 70 2.91 -6.01 0.75
C LYS A 70 2.41 -7.07 1.72
N PHE A 71 3.19 -7.32 2.77
CA PHE A 71 2.82 -8.22 3.85
C PHE A 71 1.54 -7.77 4.55
N LYS A 72 1.36 -6.46 4.75
CA LYS A 72 0.14 -5.91 5.35
C LYS A 72 -1.09 -6.13 4.48
N ALA A 73 -0.96 -5.89 3.17
CA ALA A 73 -2.05 -6.17 2.22
C ALA A 73 -2.37 -7.68 2.14
N PHE A 74 -1.36 -8.54 2.21
CA PHE A 74 -1.53 -9.99 2.21
C PHE A 74 -2.20 -10.50 3.50
N GLU A 75 -1.75 -10.01 4.66
CA GLU A 75 -2.37 -10.27 5.98
C GLU A 75 -3.86 -9.90 5.94
N MET A 76 -4.21 -8.76 5.33
CA MET A 76 -5.60 -8.33 5.21
C MET A 76 -6.42 -9.21 4.27
N LEU A 77 -5.85 -9.69 3.17
CA LEU A 77 -6.52 -10.67 2.30
C LEU A 77 -6.81 -11.98 3.06
N GLN A 78 -5.87 -12.44 3.89
CA GLN A 78 -6.08 -13.61 4.75
C GLN A 78 -7.16 -13.36 5.81
N LYS A 79 -7.21 -12.16 6.42
CA LYS A 79 -8.26 -11.79 7.38
C LYS A 79 -9.66 -11.71 6.73
N LEU A 80 -9.75 -11.35 5.45
CA LEU A 80 -11.01 -11.32 4.70
C LEU A 80 -11.47 -12.71 4.25
N HIS A 81 -10.53 -13.62 4.00
CA HIS A 81 -10.77 -15.02 3.66
C HIS A 81 -10.08 -15.94 4.66
N PRO A 82 -10.52 -15.98 5.93
CA PRO A 82 -9.94 -16.88 6.90
C PRO A 82 -10.10 -18.32 6.40
N ALA A 83 -9.04 -19.12 6.51
CA ALA A 83 -9.13 -20.53 6.21
C ALA A 83 -10.16 -21.19 7.15
N GLU A 84 -10.93 -22.16 6.64
CA GLU A 84 -11.92 -22.89 7.43
C GLU A 84 -11.25 -23.46 8.70
N GLY A 85 -11.68 -22.97 9.86
CA GLY A 85 -11.16 -23.39 11.18
C GLY A 85 -10.64 -22.25 12.07
N GLU A 86 -10.32 -21.07 11.52
CA GLU A 86 -9.86 -19.91 12.31
C GLU A 86 -11.02 -18.94 12.60
N ALA A 87 -11.85 -19.28 13.60
CA ALA A 87 -12.84 -18.36 14.15
C ALA A 87 -12.16 -17.28 15.03
N GLN A 88 -11.72 -16.21 14.34
CA GLN A 88 -11.61 -14.79 14.70
C GLN A 88 -11.43 -14.39 16.19
N ASN A 89 -10.21 -13.93 16.50
CA ASN A 89 -10.00 -12.65 17.18
C ASN A 89 -9.13 -11.78 16.28
N THR A 90 -9.64 -11.45 15.09
CA THR A 90 -8.94 -10.59 14.14
C THR A 90 -9.24 -9.13 14.45
N GLU A 91 -8.68 -8.63 15.56
CA GLU A 91 -8.61 -7.20 15.77
C GLU A 91 -7.78 -6.58 14.63
N LEU A 92 -8.46 -5.79 13.80
CA LEU A 92 -7.80 -4.95 12.80
C LEU A 92 -7.05 -3.86 13.56
N SER A 93 -5.75 -3.75 13.32
CA SER A 93 -4.93 -2.63 13.81
C SER A 93 -5.42 -1.30 13.21
N GLU A 94 -5.04 -0.16 13.78
CA GLU A 94 -5.38 1.15 13.22
C GLU A 94 -4.90 1.31 11.76
N GLY A 95 -3.72 0.78 11.44
CA GLY A 95 -3.19 0.76 10.08
C GLY A 95 -4.01 -0.10 9.12
N ASP A 96 -4.54 -1.25 9.58
CA ASP A 96 -5.44 -2.10 8.79
C ASP A 96 -6.75 -1.38 8.47
N ARG A 97 -7.33 -0.73 9.48
CA ARG A 97 -8.58 0.01 9.34
C ARG A 97 -8.43 1.16 8.36
N GLU A 98 -7.32 1.89 8.42
CA GLU A 98 -7.07 3.00 7.49
C GLU A 98 -6.82 2.50 6.06
N LEU A 99 -6.15 1.35 5.88
CA LEU A 99 -5.99 0.74 4.56
C LEU A 99 -7.35 0.34 3.96
N LEU A 100 -8.21 -0.37 4.72
CA LEU A 100 -9.57 -0.70 4.26
C LEU A 100 -10.37 0.54 3.93
N ARG A 101 -10.34 1.57 4.79
CA ARG A 101 -11.08 2.82 4.57
C ARG A 101 -10.66 3.49 3.26
N LYS A 102 -9.35 3.57 2.99
CA LYS A 102 -8.81 4.17 1.77
C LYS A 102 -9.11 3.36 0.51
N VAL A 103 -9.13 2.03 0.61
CA VAL A 103 -9.48 1.16 -0.51
C VAL A 103 -10.99 1.26 -0.78
N SER A 104 -11.85 1.16 0.24
CA SER A 104 -13.31 1.31 0.09
C SER A 104 -13.70 2.64 -0.56
N ARG A 105 -13.18 3.76 -0.05
CA ARG A 105 -13.43 5.10 -0.62
C ARG A 105 -13.00 5.23 -2.09
N ARG A 106 -11.97 4.49 -2.52
CA ARG A 106 -11.54 4.49 -3.92
C ARG A 106 -12.50 3.66 -4.77
N CYS A 107 -12.85 2.47 -4.32
CA CYS A 107 -13.76 1.58 -5.02
C CYS A 107 -15.17 2.20 -5.19
N GLU A 108 -15.58 3.06 -4.26
CA GLU A 108 -16.83 3.85 -4.32
C GLU A 108 -16.78 5.03 -5.31
N ARG A 109 -15.59 5.49 -5.72
CA ARG A 109 -15.40 6.60 -6.68
C ARG A 109 -15.13 6.14 -8.11
N GLU A 110 -15.01 4.83 -8.34
CA GLU A 110 -14.81 4.22 -9.66
C GLU A 110 -16.14 3.83 -10.34
N ASP A 111 -17.29 4.31 -9.83
CA ASP A 111 -18.63 4.26 -10.47
C ASP A 111 -18.99 5.66 -11.02
#